data_AF-A0A2N8KVF4-F1
#
_entry.id   AF-A0A2N8KVF4-F1
#
_cell.length_a   1.000
_cell.length_b   1.000
_cell.length_c   1.000
_cell.angle_alpha   90.00
_cell.angle_beta   90.00
_cell.angle_gamma   90.00
#
_symmetry.space_group_name_H-M   'P 1'
#
loop_
_entity.id
_entity.type
_entity.pdbx_description
1 polymer ?
#
loop_
_entity_poly.entity_id
_entity_poly.type
_entity_poly.pdbx_seq_one_letter_code
_entity_poly.pdbx_strand_id
1 'polypeptide(L)'
;MSLMKYLTAHLPESPGIYVVLNVRDGRRMVGVTKNVRKRATVHFGQIKAGKCQNRLLRRAAELAHFDDFQVICVQEIDGNLRHAQRAMLEYAWAVRLRSCREDTGYNLAAGAHWTPGARFRVTEERMEKFGRYMQLSHVDHWAPINEELLASWCPGVLPNPHVPIGHM
;
A
#
# COMPACT_ATOMS: atom_id res chain seq x y z
N MET A 1 0.99 6.33 28.19
CA MET A 1 0.11 5.82 27.12
C MET A 1 1.00 5.27 26.00
N SER A 2 0.77 4.06 25.49
CA SER A 2 1.65 3.50 24.43
C SER A 2 1.52 4.33 23.14
N LEU A 3 2.63 4.65 22.46
CA LEU A 3 2.67 5.41 21.19
C LEU A 3 1.68 4.85 20.16
N MET A 4 1.54 3.53 20.12
CA MET A 4 0.52 2.80 19.35
C MET A 4 -0.92 3.25 19.61
N LYS A 5 -1.29 3.45 20.88
CA LYS A 5 -2.64 3.92 21.26
C LYS A 5 -2.84 5.36 20.79
N TYR A 6 -1.81 6.20 20.82
CA TYR A 6 -1.88 7.58 20.35
C TYR A 6 -2.05 7.66 18.83
N LEU A 7 -1.22 6.92 18.07
CA LEU A 7 -1.24 6.89 16.61
C LEU A 7 -2.54 6.35 16.01
N THR A 8 -3.32 5.58 16.79
CA THR A 8 -4.58 4.98 16.31
C THR A 8 -5.83 5.61 16.90
N ALA A 9 -5.73 6.37 18.00
CA ALA A 9 -6.90 6.96 18.69
C ALA A 9 -7.69 7.94 17.81
N HIS A 10 -7.01 8.65 16.91
CA HIS A 10 -7.63 9.65 16.03
C HIS A 10 -8.14 9.05 14.72
N LEU A 11 -7.88 7.77 14.45
CA LEU A 11 -8.37 7.13 13.24
C LEU A 11 -9.87 6.79 13.38
N PRO A 12 -10.64 6.94 12.28
CA PRO A 12 -12.05 6.66 12.32
C PRO A 12 -12.31 5.15 12.45
N GLU A 13 -13.42 4.80 13.09
CA GLU A 13 -13.93 3.42 13.17
C GLU A 13 -14.82 3.07 11.98
N SER A 14 -15.06 4.02 11.07
CA SER A 14 -15.80 3.87 9.84
C SER A 14 -14.98 3.18 8.74
N PRO A 15 -15.64 2.72 7.66
CA PRO A 15 -14.99 2.29 6.44
C PRO A 15 -14.21 3.42 5.76
N GLY A 16 -13.06 3.09 5.18
CA GLY A 16 -12.25 4.09 4.49
C GLY A 16 -11.11 3.52 3.65
N ILE A 17 -10.56 4.37 2.80
CA ILE A 17 -9.27 4.20 2.16
C ILE A 17 -8.20 4.73 3.12
N TYR A 18 -7.18 3.91 3.36
CA TYR A 18 -6.07 4.23 4.26
C TYR A 18 -4.74 4.03 3.56
N VAL A 19 -3.72 4.71 4.10
CA VAL A 19 -2.33 4.61 3.67
C VAL A 19 -1.49 4.16 4.84
N VAL A 20 -0.66 3.13 4.64
CA VAL A 20 0.51 2.85 5.49
C VAL A 20 1.70 3.54 4.87
N LEU A 21 2.24 4.56 5.53
CA LEU A 21 3.37 5.36 5.08
C LEU A 21 4.61 5.00 5.89
N ASN A 22 5.73 4.74 5.22
CA ASN A 22 7.04 4.79 5.85
C ASN A 22 7.58 6.23 5.72
N VAL A 23 7.72 6.95 6.82
CA VAL A 23 8.14 8.35 6.79
C VAL A 23 9.62 8.52 6.44
N ARG A 24 10.42 7.46 6.54
CA ARG A 24 11.85 7.49 6.25
C ARG A 24 12.15 7.53 4.75
N ASP A 25 11.43 6.74 3.96
CA ASP A 25 11.64 6.61 2.50
C ASP A 25 10.48 7.19 1.67
N GLY A 26 9.39 7.60 2.32
CA GLY A 26 8.19 8.17 1.67
C GLY A 26 7.33 7.15 0.93
N ARG A 27 7.67 5.85 0.99
CA ARG A 27 6.91 4.79 0.30
C ARG A 27 5.62 4.50 1.04
N ARG A 28 4.59 4.17 0.26
CA ARG A 28 3.23 3.94 0.76
C ARG A 28 2.60 2.64 0.31
N MET A 29 1.76 2.09 1.17
CA MET A 29 0.77 1.07 0.83
C MET A 29 -0.63 1.66 0.98
N VAL A 30 -1.44 1.61 -0.08
CA VAL A 30 -2.87 1.94 -0.05
C VAL A 30 -3.66 0.67 0.26
N GLY A 31 -4.76 0.80 1.00
CA GLY A 31 -5.75 -0.25 1.13
C GLY A 31 -7.12 0.29 1.49
N VAL A 32 -8.13 -0.57 1.38
CA VAL A 32 -9.50 -0.30 1.83
C VAL A 32 -9.87 -1.18 3.01
N THR A 33 -10.71 -0.68 3.92
CA THR A 33 -11.18 -1.42 5.10
C THR A 33 -12.59 -0.99 5.51
N LYS A 34 -13.27 -1.85 6.28
CA LYS A 34 -14.56 -1.54 6.93
C LYS A 34 -14.39 -0.78 8.25
N ASN A 35 -13.18 -0.74 8.80
CA ASN A 35 -12.85 -0.03 10.02
C ASN A 35 -11.36 0.34 9.98
N VAL A 36 -11.06 1.63 9.87
CA VAL A 36 -9.69 2.12 9.68
C VAL A 36 -8.86 1.93 10.94
N ARG A 37 -9.39 2.31 12.11
CA ARG A 37 -8.72 2.13 13.40
C ARG A 37 -8.28 0.69 13.66
N LYS A 38 -9.20 -0.26 13.53
CA LYS A 38 -8.93 -1.69 13.73
C LYS A 38 -7.86 -2.19 12.74
N ARG A 39 -7.93 -1.74 11.48
CA ARG A 39 -6.95 -2.14 10.45
C ARG A 39 -5.57 -1.57 10.74
N ALA A 40 -5.48 -0.34 11.23
CA ALA A 40 -4.22 0.26 11.66
C ALA A 40 -3.57 -0.54 12.79
N THR A 41 -4.34 -0.90 13.83
CA THR A 41 -3.85 -1.75 14.93
C THR A 41 -3.30 -3.09 14.42
N VAL A 42 -3.97 -3.72 13.45
CA VAL A 42 -3.49 -4.97 12.83
C VAL A 42 -2.17 -4.76 12.10
N HIS A 43 -2.06 -3.71 11.26
CA HIS A 43 -0.83 -3.42 10.53
C HIS A 43 0.34 -3.19 11.46
N PHE A 44 0.17 -2.33 12.47
CA PHE A 44 1.23 -2.07 13.42
C PHE A 44 1.62 -3.31 14.23
N GLY A 45 0.66 -4.14 14.65
CA GLY A 45 0.95 -5.41 15.29
C GLY A 45 1.77 -6.35 14.39
N GLN A 46 1.46 -6.38 13.09
CA GLN A 46 2.20 -7.17 12.10
C GLN A 46 3.60 -6.61 11.81
N ILE A 47 3.74 -5.29 11.66
CA ILE A 47 5.01 -4.60 11.42
C ILE A 47 5.95 -4.87 12.60
N LYS A 48 5.46 -4.61 13.82
CA LYS A 48 6.24 -4.83 15.05
C LYS A 48 6.68 -6.29 15.22
N ALA A 49 5.85 -7.23 14.78
CA ALA A 49 6.17 -8.66 14.87
C ALA A 49 6.96 -9.20 13.66
N GLY A 50 7.24 -8.40 12.64
CA GLY A 50 7.85 -8.86 11.39
C GLY A 50 6.97 -9.84 10.58
N LYS A 51 5.65 -9.84 10.79
CA LYS A 51 4.69 -10.81 10.23
C LYS A 51 3.73 -10.19 9.21
N CYS A 52 4.11 -9.07 8.59
CA CYS A 52 3.32 -8.46 7.52
C CYS A 52 3.14 -9.43 6.35
N GLN A 53 1.89 -9.56 5.89
CA GLN A 53 1.55 -10.33 4.69
C GLN A 53 2.13 -9.69 3.42
N ASN A 54 2.17 -8.35 3.39
CA ASN A 54 2.83 -7.63 2.32
C ASN A 54 4.35 -7.75 2.48
N ARG A 55 5.00 -8.50 1.59
CA ARG A 55 6.45 -8.77 1.65
C ARG A 55 7.30 -7.51 1.51
N LEU A 56 6.90 -6.54 0.68
CA LEU A 56 7.65 -5.28 0.52
C LEU A 56 7.61 -4.48 1.82
N LEU A 57 6.42 -4.40 2.44
CA LEU A 57 6.26 -3.75 3.73
C LEU A 57 7.01 -4.50 4.84
N ARG A 58 7.03 -5.84 4.82
CA ARG A 58 7.79 -6.66 5.77
C ARG A 58 9.30 -6.39 5.67
N ARG A 59 9.86 -6.40 4.45
CA ARG A 59 11.28 -6.10 4.22
C ARG A 59 11.62 -4.66 4.63
N ALA A 60 10.73 -3.71 4.37
CA ALA A 60 10.91 -2.34 4.85
C ALA A 60 10.92 -2.28 6.39
N ALA A 61 10.05 -3.01 7.06
CA ALA A 61 9.99 -3.09 8.51
C ALA A 61 11.20 -3.79 9.17
N GLU A 62 11.91 -4.65 8.44
CA GLU A 62 13.18 -5.24 8.90
C GLU A 62 14.34 -4.22 8.86
N LEU A 63 14.27 -3.24 7.96
CA LEU A 63 15.32 -2.25 7.73
C LEU A 63 15.05 -0.90 8.43
N ALA A 64 13.79 -0.63 8.78
CA ALA A 64 13.32 0.60 9.41
C ALA A 64 12.90 0.35 10.86
N HIS A 65 12.83 1.41 11.66
CA HIS A 65 12.25 1.32 12.99
C HIS A 65 10.73 1.25 12.89
N PHE A 66 10.08 0.54 13.82
CA PHE A 66 8.62 0.46 13.89
C PHE A 66 7.96 1.86 13.93
N ASP A 67 8.61 2.81 14.60
CA ASP A 67 8.13 4.19 14.75
C ASP A 67 8.21 5.00 13.44
N ASP A 68 8.88 4.48 12.39
CA ASP A 68 8.93 5.08 11.06
C ASP A 68 7.63 4.85 10.27
N PHE A 69 6.71 4.03 10.76
CA PHE A 69 5.46 3.74 10.08
C PHE A 69 4.29 4.53 10.64
N GLN A 70 3.44 5.04 9.75
CA GLN A 70 2.20 5.74 10.09
C GLN A 70 1.03 5.16 9.29
N VAL A 71 -0.16 5.19 9.88
CA VAL A 71 -1.41 4.86 9.19
C VAL A 71 -2.28 6.10 9.13
N ILE A 72 -2.68 6.48 7.92
CA ILE A 72 -3.46 7.69 7.65
C ILE A 72 -4.76 7.28 6.96
N CYS A 73 -5.91 7.78 7.42
CA CYS A 73 -7.14 7.70 6.64
C CYS A 73 -7.11 8.81 5.59
N VAL A 74 -7.14 8.45 4.30
CA VAL A 74 -7.13 9.44 3.21
C VAL A 74 -8.51 9.72 2.64
N GLN A 75 -9.46 8.81 2.89
CA GLN A 75 -10.87 9.01 2.51
C GLN A 75 -11.77 8.10 3.34
N GLU A 76 -12.72 8.65 4.09
CA GLU A 76 -13.85 7.87 4.63
C GLU A 76 -14.83 7.55 3.49
N ILE A 77 -15.42 6.35 3.51
CA ILE A 77 -16.31 5.87 2.45
C ILE A 77 -17.60 5.33 3.04
N ASP A 78 -18.69 5.37 2.26
CA ASP A 78 -19.98 4.82 2.68
C ASP A 78 -19.84 3.30 2.95
N GLY A 79 -20.33 2.89 4.12
CA GLY A 79 -20.36 1.50 4.55
C GLY A 79 -21.26 0.60 3.73
N ASN A 80 -22.14 1.15 2.91
CA ASN A 80 -23.02 0.41 1.99
C ASN A 80 -22.39 0.13 0.62
N LEU A 81 -21.19 0.66 0.32
CA LEU A 81 -20.53 0.38 -0.95
C LEU A 81 -20.26 -1.10 -1.16
N ARG A 82 -20.55 -1.60 -2.36
CA ARG A 82 -20.24 -2.97 -2.77
C ARG A 82 -18.73 -3.17 -2.87
N HIS A 83 -18.28 -4.43 -2.80
CA HIS A 83 -16.86 -4.77 -2.89
C HIS A 83 -16.18 -4.16 -4.13
N ALA A 84 -16.82 -4.25 -5.30
CA ALA A 84 -16.28 -3.69 -6.55
C ALA A 84 -16.07 -2.17 -6.48
N GLN A 85 -17.01 -1.43 -5.88
CA GLN A 85 -16.90 0.03 -5.72
C GLN A 85 -15.76 0.40 -4.77
N ARG A 86 -15.59 -0.36 -3.68
CA ARG A 86 -14.46 -0.18 -2.75
C ARG A 86 -13.12 -0.44 -3.43
N ALA A 87 -13.05 -1.49 -4.23
CA ALA A 87 -11.85 -1.82 -5.00
C ALA A 87 -11.51 -0.71 -6.00
N MET A 88 -12.49 -0.17 -6.73
CA MET A 88 -12.25 0.97 -7.64
C MET A 88 -11.69 2.20 -6.92
N LEU A 89 -12.21 2.52 -5.73
CA LEU A 89 -11.67 3.62 -4.92
C LEU A 89 -10.23 3.35 -4.48
N GLU A 90 -9.94 2.12 -4.02
CA GLU A 90 -8.57 1.70 -3.71
C GLU A 90 -7.64 1.88 -4.93
N TYR A 91 -8.10 1.54 -6.14
CA TYR A 91 -7.30 1.66 -7.36
C TYR A 91 -6.99 3.12 -7.67
N ALA A 92 -8.01 3.97 -7.64
CA ALA A 92 -7.83 5.40 -7.90
C ALA A 92 -6.78 6.00 -6.96
N TRP A 93 -6.80 5.62 -5.68
CA TRP A 93 -5.79 6.04 -4.71
C TRP A 93 -4.42 5.40 -4.93
N ALA A 94 -4.36 4.11 -5.25
CA ALA A 94 -3.11 3.43 -5.55
C ALA A 94 -2.40 4.04 -6.77
N VAL A 95 -3.16 4.41 -7.80
CA VAL A 95 -2.68 5.14 -8.98
C VAL A 95 -2.23 6.55 -8.59
N ARG A 96 -3.09 7.31 -7.93
CA ARG A 96 -2.80 8.70 -7.52
C ARG A 96 -1.53 8.81 -6.68
N LEU A 97 -1.33 7.88 -5.75
CA LEU A 97 -0.16 7.84 -4.87
C LEU A 97 1.01 7.04 -5.45
N ARG A 98 0.84 6.48 -6.65
CA ARG A 98 1.79 5.59 -7.30
C ARG A 98 2.27 4.47 -6.37
N SER A 99 1.38 3.94 -5.54
CA SER A 99 1.74 2.99 -4.49
C SER A 99 2.11 1.59 -5.04
N CYS A 100 1.82 1.34 -6.31
CA CYS A 100 2.19 0.12 -7.04
C CYS A 100 3.59 0.16 -7.69
N ARG A 101 4.28 1.29 -7.69
CA ARG A 101 5.66 1.37 -8.19
C ARG A 101 6.63 1.01 -7.06
N GLU A 102 7.71 0.31 -7.39
CA GLU A 102 8.68 -0.12 -6.37
C GLU A 102 9.50 1.04 -5.76
N ASP A 103 9.65 2.15 -6.50
CA ASP A 103 10.33 3.36 -6.03
C ASP A 103 9.47 4.12 -5.00
N THR A 104 8.16 4.13 -5.19
CA THR A 104 7.23 4.96 -4.39
C THR A 104 6.23 4.21 -3.52
N GLY A 105 6.17 2.88 -3.56
CA GLY A 105 5.19 2.16 -2.77
C GLY A 105 5.39 0.67 -2.56
N TYR A 106 4.44 0.10 -1.84
CA TYR A 106 4.45 -1.27 -1.36
C TYR A 106 3.29 -2.12 -1.91
N ASN A 107 2.33 -1.56 -2.67
CA ASN A 107 1.23 -2.36 -3.22
C ASN A 107 1.73 -3.34 -4.29
N LEU A 108 1.61 -4.63 -3.98
CA LEU A 108 1.91 -5.72 -4.92
C LEU A 108 0.79 -5.92 -5.98
N ALA A 109 -0.41 -5.44 -5.69
CA ALA A 109 -1.55 -5.55 -6.57
C ALA A 109 -2.47 -4.33 -6.43
N ALA A 110 -3.21 -4.03 -7.50
CA ALA A 110 -4.40 -3.18 -7.48
C ALA A 110 -5.60 -4.10 -7.75
N GLY A 111 -6.34 -4.41 -6.67
CA GLY A 111 -7.45 -5.38 -6.57
C GLY A 111 -7.37 -6.56 -7.51
N ALA A 112 -6.63 -7.53 -7.01
CA ALA A 112 -6.35 -8.81 -7.65
C ALA A 112 -5.50 -8.74 -8.93
N HIS A 113 -5.26 -7.57 -9.53
CA HIS A 113 -4.29 -7.43 -10.62
C HIS A 113 -2.89 -7.20 -10.07
N TRP A 114 -2.04 -8.22 -10.24
CA TRP A 114 -0.65 -8.20 -9.80
C TRP A 114 0.20 -7.26 -10.65
N THR A 115 1.07 -6.50 -9.99
CA THR A 115 2.08 -5.71 -10.70
C THR A 115 3.10 -6.65 -11.36
N PRO A 116 3.72 -6.28 -12.50
CA PRO A 116 4.79 -7.09 -13.07
C PRO A 116 5.95 -7.26 -12.09
N GLY A 117 6.27 -6.24 -11.27
CA GLY A 117 7.18 -6.37 -10.11
C GLY A 117 6.75 -7.46 -9.14
N ALA A 118 5.47 -7.56 -8.77
CA ALA A 118 4.97 -8.64 -7.91
C ALA A 118 5.08 -10.02 -8.57
N ARG A 119 4.82 -10.13 -9.88
CA ARG A 119 5.00 -11.39 -10.64
C ARG A 119 6.47 -11.81 -10.66
N PHE A 120 7.36 -10.85 -10.92
CA PHE A 120 8.79 -11.05 -10.91
C PHE A 120 9.28 -11.56 -9.54
N ARG A 121 8.86 -10.91 -8.44
CA ARG A 121 9.22 -11.30 -7.06
C ARG A 121 8.75 -12.72 -6.69
N VAL A 122 7.62 -13.16 -7.24
CA VAL A 122 7.17 -14.55 -7.08
C VAL A 122 7.99 -15.52 -7.93
N THR A 123 8.38 -15.13 -9.14
CA THR A 123 9.34 -15.90 -9.93
C THR A 123 10.69 -16.00 -9.22
N GLU A 124 11.20 -14.92 -8.63
CA GLU A 124 12.42 -14.92 -7.80
C GLU A 124 12.31 -15.90 -6.63
N GLU A 125 11.23 -15.84 -5.82
CA GLU A 125 11.03 -16.78 -4.69
C GLU A 125 11.06 -18.23 -5.16
N ARG A 126 10.44 -18.51 -6.30
CA ARG A 126 10.48 -19.85 -6.90
C ARG A 126 11.91 -20.21 -7.26
N MET A 127 12.65 -19.33 -7.92
CA MET A 127 14.03 -19.61 -8.39
C MET A 127 15.07 -19.65 -7.25
N GLU A 128 14.90 -18.85 -6.19
CA GLU A 128 15.70 -18.88 -4.97
C GLU A 128 15.55 -20.23 -4.26
N LYS A 129 14.32 -20.75 -4.17
CA LYS A 129 14.05 -22.11 -3.67
C LYS A 129 14.76 -23.20 -4.49
N PHE A 130 15.09 -22.93 -5.75
CA PHE A 130 15.84 -23.84 -6.63
C PHE A 130 17.34 -23.51 -6.73
N GLY A 131 17.85 -22.54 -5.95
CA GLY A 131 19.28 -22.19 -5.88
C GLY A 131 19.86 -21.55 -7.15
N ARG A 132 19.02 -20.96 -8.01
CA ARG A 132 19.42 -20.51 -9.37
C ARG A 132 19.34 -19.00 -9.60
N TYR A 133 19.17 -18.18 -8.56
CA TYR A 133 18.93 -16.75 -8.74
C TYR A 133 19.85 -15.87 -7.91
N MET A 134 20.44 -14.87 -8.58
CA MET A 134 21.22 -13.79 -7.98
C MET A 134 20.63 -12.48 -8.49
N GLN A 135 20.09 -11.66 -7.58
CA GLN A 135 19.42 -10.41 -7.94
C GLN A 135 20.44 -9.41 -8.52
N LEU A 136 20.19 -8.90 -9.73
CA LEU A 136 20.96 -7.79 -10.28
C LEU A 136 20.23 -6.50 -9.93
N SER A 137 20.83 -5.69 -9.05
CA SER A 137 20.27 -4.38 -8.72
C SER A 137 20.08 -3.57 -10.01
N HIS A 138 18.95 -2.87 -10.10
CA HIS A 138 18.58 -1.97 -11.21
C HIS A 138 18.16 -2.60 -12.54
N VAL A 139 18.40 -3.88 -12.81
CA VAL A 139 17.92 -4.57 -14.04
C VAL A 139 16.54 -5.18 -13.82
N ASP A 140 16.37 -5.82 -12.67
CA ASP A 140 15.21 -6.65 -12.33
C ASP A 140 13.99 -5.86 -11.82
N HIS A 141 14.07 -4.54 -11.80
CA HIS A 141 13.14 -3.65 -11.09
C HIS A 141 12.15 -2.91 -12.01
N TRP A 142 12.06 -3.25 -13.30
CA TRP A 142 11.40 -2.36 -14.27
C TRP A 142 10.34 -3.06 -15.13
N ALA A 143 9.11 -3.05 -14.62
CA ALA A 143 7.91 -2.70 -15.38
C ALA A 143 6.75 -2.51 -14.38
N PRO A 144 6.38 -1.27 -13.99
CA PRO A 144 5.15 -1.06 -13.22
C PRO A 144 3.93 -1.51 -14.04
N ILE A 145 2.78 -1.76 -13.39
CA ILE A 145 1.53 -1.76 -14.16
C ILE A 145 1.47 -0.41 -14.87
N ASN A 146 1.23 -0.39 -16.18
CA ASN A 146 1.10 0.86 -16.91
C ASN A 146 0.09 1.75 -16.16
N GLU A 147 0.56 2.88 -15.63
CA GLU A 147 -0.26 3.82 -14.87
C GLU A 147 -1.45 4.31 -15.71
N GLU A 148 -1.29 4.41 -17.03
CA GLU A 148 -2.36 4.74 -17.99
C GLU A 148 -3.40 3.62 -18.08
N LEU A 149 -2.98 2.35 -18.02
CA LEU A 149 -3.91 1.22 -18.00
C LEU A 149 -4.70 1.18 -16.69
N LEU A 150 -4.06 1.37 -15.54
CA LEU A 150 -4.78 1.46 -14.27
C LEU A 150 -5.72 2.68 -14.23
N ALA A 151 -5.27 3.83 -14.73
CA ALA A 151 -6.09 5.02 -14.85
C ALA A 151 -7.31 4.79 -15.76
N SER A 152 -7.16 4.02 -16.85
CA SER A 152 -8.26 3.67 -17.75
C SER A 152 -9.33 2.80 -17.09
N TRP A 153 -9.02 2.10 -16.00
CA TRP A 153 -10.01 1.30 -15.25
C TRP A 153 -10.83 2.13 -14.27
N CYS A 154 -10.46 3.40 -14.08
CA CYS A 154 -11.13 4.34 -13.19
C CYS A 154 -11.50 5.64 -13.92
N PRO A 155 -12.20 5.60 -15.07
CA PRO A 155 -12.55 6.80 -15.81
C PRO A 155 -13.45 7.70 -14.96
N GLY A 156 -13.02 8.94 -14.75
CA GLY A 156 -13.75 9.95 -13.96
C GLY A 156 -13.57 9.90 -12.44
N VAL A 157 -12.76 8.97 -11.89
CA VAL A 157 -12.52 8.87 -10.43
C VAL A 157 -11.27 9.61 -9.99
N LEU A 158 -10.34 9.93 -10.90
CA LEU A 158 -9.15 10.73 -10.60
C LEU A 158 -9.49 12.23 -10.67
N PRO A 159 -9.48 12.97 -9.54
CA PRO A 159 -9.47 14.43 -9.60
C PRO A 159 -8.11 14.87 -10.11
N ASN A 160 -8.12 15.99 -10.83
CA ASN A 160 -6.96 16.70 -11.38
C ASN A 160 -5.68 16.54 -10.52
N PRO A 161 -4.54 16.08 -11.08
CA PRO A 161 -3.30 15.82 -10.34
C PRO A 161 -2.70 17.04 -9.60
N HIS A 162 -3.26 18.23 -9.80
CA HIS A 162 -2.79 19.49 -9.23
C HIS A 162 -3.40 19.87 -7.87
N VAL A 163 -4.19 19.02 -7.21
CA VAL A 163 -4.65 19.31 -5.84
C VAL A 163 -3.58 18.87 -4.83
N PRO A 164 -2.87 19.82 -4.17
CA PRO A 164 -1.86 19.48 -3.17
C PRO A 164 -2.51 18.77 -1.99
N ILE A 165 -1.85 17.71 -1.50
CA ILE A 165 -2.19 17.09 -0.22
C ILE A 165 -1.61 18.00 0.87
N GLY A 166 -2.29 19.10 1.15
CA GLY A 166 -1.89 20.08 2.15
C GLY A 166 -3.08 20.96 2.50
N HIS A 167 -3.43 20.96 3.79
CA HIS A 167 -4.59 21.62 4.42
C HIS A 167 -5.89 20.81 4.47
N MET A 168 -5.87 19.74 5.26
CA MET A 168 -7.01 19.36 6.12
C MET A 168 -6.48 18.99 7.50
#